data_AF-A0A2R8F1Y9-F1
#
_entry.id   AF-A0A2R8F1Y9-F1
#
_cell.length_a   1.000
_cell.length_b   1.000
_cell.length_c   1.000
_cell.angle_alpha   90.00
_cell.angle_beta   90.00
_cell.angle_gamma   90.00
#
_symmetry.space_group_name_H-M   'P 1'
#
loop_
_entity.id
_entity.type
_entity.pdbx_description
1 polymer ?
#
loop_
_entity_poly.entity_id
_entity_poly.type
_entity_poly.pdbx_seq_one_letter_code
_entity_poly.pdbx_strand_id
1 'polypeptide(L)' 'MKKINNELRNLHIKSYAVLGSELLLVKRFIHDITGKIKLESQQDKYTAFTCSIPIEVR' A
#
# COMPACT_ATOMS: atom_id res chain seq x y z
N MET A 1 -7.82 20.53 -15.56
CA MET A 1 -8.97 20.00 -14.80
C MET A 1 -8.61 18.59 -14.33
N LYS A 2 -8.49 18.39 -13.01
CA LYS A 2 -8.01 17.14 -12.39
C LYS A 2 -9.02 16.01 -12.63
N LYS A 3 -8.81 15.20 -13.67
CA LYS A 3 -9.47 13.88 -13.81
C LYS A 3 -8.81 12.92 -12.81
N ILE A 4 -9.10 13.09 -11.53
CA ILE A 4 -8.91 12.00 -10.57
C ILE A 4 -9.95 10.95 -10.97
N ASN A 5 -9.46 9.79 -11.43
CA ASN A 5 -10.23 8.70 -12.01
C ASN A 5 -11.54 8.48 -11.26
N ASN A 6 -12.64 8.49 -12.00
CA ASN A 6 -14.00 8.20 -11.50
C ASN A 6 -14.09 6.79 -10.85
N GLU A 7 -13.09 5.94 -11.10
CA GLU A 7 -12.88 4.61 -10.50
C GLU A 7 -12.56 4.67 -9.00
N LEU A 8 -12.00 5.78 -8.50
CA LEU A 8 -11.71 5.96 -7.07
C LEU A 8 -12.93 6.34 -6.24
N ARG A 9 -14.07 6.68 -6.87
CA ARG A 9 -15.30 7.08 -6.16
C ARG A 9 -16.08 5.91 -5.56
N ASN A 10 -15.78 4.67 -5.97
CA ASN A 10 -16.41 3.45 -5.47
C ASN A 10 -15.42 2.51 -4.76
N LEU A 11 -14.28 3.02 -4.25
CA LEU A 11 -13.51 2.23 -3.31
C LEU A 11 -14.26 2.22 -1.98
N HIS A 12 -14.96 1.12 -1.71
CA HIS A 12 -15.33 0.70 -0.36
C HIS A 12 -14.13 1.01 0.55
N ILE A 13 -14.27 2.03 1.38
CA ILE A 13 -13.25 2.41 2.38
C ILE A 13 -13.08 1.15 3.24
N LYS A 14 -12.02 0.40 2.97
CA LYS A 14 -11.71 -0.80 3.73
C LYS A 14 -11.34 -0.34 5.14
N SER A 15 -11.91 -0.97 6.15
CA SER A 15 -11.56 -0.65 7.52
C SER A 15 -10.08 -0.94 7.76
N TYR A 16 -9.46 -0.15 8.66
CA TYR A 16 -8.06 -0.29 9.02
C TYR A 16 -7.72 -1.71 9.52
N ALA A 17 -8.69 -2.42 10.12
CA ALA A 17 -8.53 -3.80 10.58
C ALA A 17 -8.35 -4.80 9.43
N VAL A 18 -9.17 -4.68 8.38
CA VAL A 18 -9.05 -5.52 7.17
C VAL A 18 -7.72 -5.24 6.48
N LEU A 19 -7.39 -3.96 6.30
CA LEU A 19 -6.10 -3.53 5.77
C LEU A 19 -4.93 -4.10 6.59
N GLY A 20 -4.99 -4.02 7.92
CA GLY A 20 -3.94 -4.54 8.80
C GLY A 20 -3.65 -6.03 8.59
N SER A 21 -4.69 -6.86 8.45
CA SER A 21 -4.54 -8.30 8.20
C SER A 21 -3.93 -8.63 6.84
N GLU A 22 -4.36 -7.94 5.78
CA GLU A 22 -3.82 -8.14 4.42
C GLU A 22 -2.40 -7.57 4.31
N LEU A 23 -2.11 -6.47 4.99
CA LEU A 23 -0.78 -5.86 5.04
C LEU A 23 0.24 -6.73 5.78
N LEU A 24 -0.17 -7.55 6.74
CA LEU A 24 0.73 -8.53 7.37
C LEU A 24 1.25 -9.54 6.35
N LEU A 25 0.40 -9.98 5.42
CA LEU A 25 0.81 -10.87 4.33
C LEU A 25 1.78 -10.17 3.37
N VAL A 26 1.43 -8.94 2.95
CA VAL A 26 2.30 -8.14 2.06
C VAL A 26 3.64 -7.85 2.72
N LYS A 27 3.66 -7.49 4.01
CA LYS A 27 4.89 -7.22 4.77
C LYS A 27 5.81 -8.43 4.81
N ARG A 28 5.25 -9.63 5.03
CA ARG A 28 6.02 -10.87 5.03
C ARG A 28 6.62 -11.15 3.65
N PHE A 29 5.81 -11.06 2.59
CA PHE A 29 6.28 -11.28 1.23
C PHE A 29 7.42 -10.31 0.84
N ILE A 30 7.26 -9.02 1.15
CA ILE A 30 8.29 -8.02 0.85
C ILE A 30 9.56 -8.26 1.66
N HIS A 31 9.45 -8.65 2.93
CA HIS A 31 10.61 -9.02 3.74
C HIS A 31 11.36 -10.22 3.16
N ASP A 32 10.65 -11.26 2.71
CA ASP A 32 11.26 -12.48 2.17
C ASP A 32 12.06 -12.22 0.88
N ILE A 33 11.67 -11.22 0.08
CA ILE A 33 12.43 -10.77 -1.10
C ILE A 33 13.44 -9.66 -0.78
N THR A 34 13.81 -9.50 0.49
CA THR A 34 14.77 -8.48 0.97
C THR A 34 14.33 -7.03 0.69
N GLY A 35 13.04 -6.82 0.44
CA GLY A 35 12.45 -5.51 0.24
C GLY A 35 12.13 -4.79 1.54
N LYS A 36 11.75 -3.53 1.42
CA LYS A 36 11.35 -2.65 2.52
C LYS A 36 9.99 -2.04 2.23
N ILE A 37 9.14 -1.92 3.24
CA ILE A 37 7.87 -1.21 3.16
C ILE A 37 7.91 0.02 4.05
N LYS A 38 7.46 1.16 3.52
CA LYS A 38 7.15 2.37 4.26
C LYS A 38 5.65 2.62 4.22
N LEU A 39 5.08 2.98 5.36
CA LEU A 39 3.69 3.41 5.49
C LEU A 39 3.65 4.91 5.81
N GLU A 40 2.84 5.64 5.06
CA GLU A 40 2.55 7.05 5.31
C GLU A 40 1.04 7.21 5.34
N SER A 41 0.50 7.81 6.40
CA SER A 41 -0.94 7.97 6.54
C SER A 41 -1.28 9.43 6.80
N GLN A 42 -2.22 9.96 6.03
CA GLN A 42 -2.83 11.26 6.26
C GLN A 42 -4.29 11.04 6.66
N GLN A 43 -4.59 11.38 7.91
CA GLN A 43 -5.92 11.23 8.50
C GLN A 43 -7.00 11.84 7.59
N ASP A 44 -8.12 11.12 7.45
CA ASP A 44 -9.29 11.48 6.64
C ASP A 44 -9.03 11.71 5.14
N LYS A 45 -7.86 11.29 4.62
CA LYS A 45 -7.52 11.43 3.21
C LYS A 45 -7.06 10.11 2.59
N TYR A 46 -5.89 9.62 2.99
CA TYR A 46 -5.31 8.41 2.40
C TYR A 46 -4.27 7.78 3.31
N THR A 47 -4.04 6.49 3.08
CA THR A 47 -2.85 5.77 3.54
C THR A 47 -2.10 5.29 2.30
N ALA A 48 -0.80 5.59 2.22
CA ALA A 48 0.08 5.18 1.15
C ALA A 48 1.08 4.13 1.66
N PHE A 49 1.28 3.11 0.82
CA PHE A 49 2.27 2.06 1.03
C PHE A 49 3.30 2.16 -0.07
N THR A 50 4.56 2.34 0.30
CA THR A 50 5.68 2.33 -0.65
C THR A 50 6.52 1.10 -0.38
N CYS A 51 6.72 0.29 -1.40
CA CYS A 51 7.60 -0.87 -1.36
C CYS A 51 8.85 -0.62 -2.19
N SER A 52 10.01 -0.96 -1.65
CA SER A 52 11.30 -0.93 -2.35
C SER A 52 11.88 -2.33 -2.35
N ILE A 53 12.15 -2.89 -3.53
CA ILE A 53 12.67 -4.24 -3.70
C ILE A 53 14.06 -4.10 -4.34
N PRO A 54 15.12 -4.69 -3.76
CA PRO A 54 16.43 -4.70 -4.39
C PRO A 54 16.39 -5.60 -5.65
N ILE A 55 16.93 -5.10 -6.75
CA ILE A 55 17.05 -5.85 -8.01
C ILE A 55 18.55 -6.01 -8.31
N GLU A 56 19.02 -7.25 -8.43
CA GLU A 56 20.33 -7.52 -9.01
C GLU A 56 20.18 -7.52 -10.53
N VAL A 57 20.76 -6.52 -11.20
CA VAL A 57 20.83 -6.49 -12.66
C VAL A 57 22.11 -7.23 -13.05
N ARG A 58 21.96 -8.44 -13.60
CA ARG A 58 23.05 -9.21 -14.21
C ARG A 58 23.21 -8.85 -15.67
#